data_AF-Q9HR67-F1
#
_entry.id   AF-Q9HR67-F1
#
_cell.length_a   1.000
_cell.length_b   1.000
_cell.length_c   1.000
_cell.angle_alpha   90.00
_cell.angle_beta   90.00
_cell.angle_gamma   90.00
#
_symmetry.space_group_name_H-M   'P 1'
#
loop_
_entity.id
_entity.type
_entity.pdbx_description
1 polymer ?
#
loop_
_entity_poly.entity_id
_entity_poly.type
_entity_poly.pdbx_seq_one_letter_code
_entity_poly.pdbx_strand_id
1 'polypeptide(L)'
;MTQSEFLRTMVQAGRRGFLDDSPDGGSSDATPRGDALEDRVQSMVDEGDAVSWDELVAQLAGDFEDRIDTAVQSLADDGVIRFDPRRGGYVSQADE
;
A
#
# COMPACT_ATOMS: atom_id res chain seq x y z
N MET A 1 -6.62 25.12 22.22
CA MET A 1 -5.55 24.29 21.65
C MET A 1 -5.92 24.02 20.20
N THR A 2 -5.02 24.28 19.26
CA THR A 2 -5.32 24.27 17.81
C THR A 2 -4.60 23.10 17.13
N GLN A 3 -5.19 22.57 16.05
CA GLN A 3 -4.71 21.39 15.31
C GLN A 3 -3.23 21.49 14.88
N SER A 4 -2.71 22.70 14.74
CA SER A 4 -1.32 22.99 14.36
C SER A 4 -0.29 22.60 15.43
N GLU A 5 -0.69 22.46 16.69
CA GLU A 5 0.23 22.14 17.81
C GLU A 5 0.40 20.62 18.00
N PHE A 6 -0.61 19.84 17.63
CA PHE A 6 -0.57 18.36 17.70
C PHE A 6 0.37 17.77 16.63
N LEU A 7 0.34 18.32 15.41
CA LEU A 7 1.17 17.86 14.29
C LEU A 7 2.67 18.12 14.50
N ARG A 8 3.04 19.22 15.19
CA ARG A 8 4.44 19.57 15.44
C ARG A 8 5.14 18.62 16.41
N THR A 9 4.38 18.01 17.32
CA THR A 9 4.91 17.08 18.34
C THR A 9 5.10 15.67 17.76
N MET A 10 4.27 15.27 16.79
CA MET A 10 4.32 13.92 16.21
C MET A 10 5.45 13.75 15.19
N VAL A 11 5.79 14.81 14.45
CA VAL A 11 6.87 14.79 13.44
C VAL A 11 8.28 14.85 14.03
N GLN A 12 8.46 15.41 15.24
CA GLN A 12 9.79 15.52 15.86
C GLN A 12 10.29 14.22 16.52
N ALA A 13 9.43 13.20 16.72
CA ALA A 13 9.83 11.94 17.36
C ALA A 13 10.49 10.92 16.41
N GLY A 14 10.30 11.02 15.08
CA GLY A 14 10.76 9.99 14.13
C GLY A 14 12.20 10.15 13.62
N ARG A 15 12.83 11.31 13.80
CA ARG A 15 14.08 11.67 13.09
C ARG A 15 15.38 11.22 13.76
N ARG A 16 15.43 10.10 14.49
CA ARG A 16 16.67 9.75 15.21
C ARG A 16 17.02 8.25 15.33
N GLY A 17 16.99 7.51 14.22
CA GLY A 17 17.53 6.14 14.21
C GLY A 17 17.78 5.43 12.87
N PHE A 18 17.79 6.09 11.71
CA PHE A 18 17.83 5.43 10.38
C PHE A 18 19.17 5.63 9.63
N LEU A 19 20.30 5.40 10.29
CA LEU A 19 21.61 5.38 9.61
C LEU A 19 22.45 4.21 10.18
N ASP A 20 22.33 3.04 9.55
CA ASP A 20 23.34 1.95 9.51
C ASP A 20 22.96 1.03 8.33
N ASP A 21 23.42 1.35 7.12
CA ASP A 21 24.56 0.71 6.42
C ASP A 21 24.16 -0.54 5.59
N SER A 22 24.06 -0.38 4.26
CA SER A 22 24.85 -1.10 3.23
C SER A 22 24.21 -1.08 1.82
N PRO A 23 25.01 -1.20 0.72
CA PRO A 23 24.62 -0.84 -0.64
C PRO A 23 24.38 -2.03 -1.60
N ASP A 24 23.67 -1.73 -2.70
CA ASP A 24 23.54 -2.49 -3.97
C ASP A 24 23.05 -3.95 -3.91
N GLY A 25 21.84 -4.18 -4.42
CA GLY A 25 21.34 -5.51 -4.73
C GLY A 25 19.98 -5.46 -5.42
N GLY A 26 19.98 -5.46 -6.75
CA GLY A 26 18.77 -5.57 -7.54
C GLY A 26 17.98 -6.82 -7.14
N SER A 27 16.78 -6.60 -6.60
CA SER A 27 15.77 -7.62 -6.46
C SER A 27 14.46 -7.04 -6.97
N SER A 28 14.09 -7.41 -8.19
CA SER A 28 12.71 -7.38 -8.65
C SER A 28 11.92 -8.44 -7.89
N ASP A 29 11.85 -8.29 -6.57
CA ASP A 29 10.94 -9.03 -5.71
C ASP A 29 10.27 -7.97 -4.86
N ALA A 30 9.10 -7.55 -5.33
CA ALA A 30 8.24 -6.58 -4.67
C ALA A 30 7.78 -7.17 -3.33
N THR A 31 8.65 -7.11 -2.32
CA THR A 31 8.28 -7.41 -0.95
C THR A 31 7.33 -6.29 -0.51
N PRO A 32 6.03 -6.52 -0.32
CA PRO A 32 5.08 -5.47 0.00
C PRO A 32 5.10 -5.29 1.51
N ARG A 33 6.16 -4.69 2.06
CA ARG A 33 6.29 -4.52 3.50
C ARG A 33 7.07 -3.25 3.81
N GLY A 34 6.37 -2.23 4.28
CA GLY A 34 6.98 -0.94 4.62
C GLY A 34 7.37 -0.19 3.36
N ASP A 35 8.64 -0.29 2.97
CA ASP A 35 9.37 0.69 2.17
C ASP A 35 8.66 1.18 0.89
N ALA A 36 7.89 0.33 0.21
CA ALA A 36 7.12 0.70 -0.97
C ALA A 36 5.98 1.71 -0.70
N LEU A 37 5.44 1.75 0.51
CA LEU A 37 4.35 2.67 0.88
C LEU A 37 4.91 4.06 1.21
N GLU A 38 5.97 4.12 2.02
CA GLU A 38 6.65 5.38 2.33
C GLU A 38 7.17 6.05 1.06
N ASP A 39 7.78 5.29 0.14
CA ASP A 39 8.26 5.81 -1.15
C ASP A 39 7.12 6.34 -2.03
N ARG A 40 5.95 5.68 -2.02
CA ARG A 40 4.76 6.14 -2.76
C ARG A 40 4.14 7.40 -2.16
N VAL A 41 4.02 7.45 -0.84
CA VAL A 41 3.56 8.66 -0.14
C VAL A 41 4.51 9.83 -0.41
N GLN A 42 5.82 9.59 -0.33
CA GLN A 42 6.84 10.57 -0.62
C GLN A 42 6.75 11.07 -2.07
N SER A 43 6.61 10.16 -3.04
CA SER A 43 6.46 10.52 -4.46
C SER A 43 5.21 11.40 -4.69
N MET A 44 4.06 11.03 -4.12
CA MET A 44 2.82 11.83 -4.23
C MET A 44 2.96 13.23 -3.63
N VAL A 45 3.72 13.36 -2.53
CA VAL A 45 3.98 14.65 -1.90
C VAL A 45 4.99 15.48 -2.71
N ASP A 46 6.01 14.85 -3.30
CA ASP A 46 7.04 15.52 -4.09
C ASP A 46 6.52 15.99 -5.46
N GLU A 47 5.49 15.34 -6.01
CA GLU A 47 4.87 15.70 -7.30
C GLU A 47 3.90 16.91 -7.21
N GLY A 48 3.50 17.32 -6.01
CA GLY A 48 2.52 18.40 -5.79
C GLY A 48 2.98 19.45 -4.77
N ASP A 49 2.20 20.53 -4.62
CA ASP A 49 2.46 21.54 -3.58
C ASP A 49 1.98 21.06 -2.19
N ALA A 50 0.80 20.43 -2.14
CA ALA A 50 0.23 19.80 -0.94
C ALA A 50 -0.83 18.78 -1.34
N VAL A 51 -0.74 17.56 -0.80
CA VAL A 51 -1.78 16.53 -0.92
C VAL A 51 -2.47 16.36 0.43
N SER A 52 -3.80 16.39 0.44
CA SER A 52 -4.57 16.15 1.66
C SER A 52 -4.55 14.67 2.06
N TRP A 53 -4.92 14.39 3.32
CA TRP A 53 -5.04 13.02 3.80
C TRP A 53 -6.03 12.19 2.96
N ASP A 54 -7.19 12.77 2.65
CA ASP A 54 -8.22 12.09 1.85
C ASP A 54 -7.72 11.77 0.43
N GLU A 55 -6.95 12.67 -0.18
CA GLU A 55 -6.34 12.44 -1.50
C GLU A 55 -5.25 11.36 -1.46
N LEU A 56 -4.41 11.34 -0.42
CA LEU A 56 -3.42 10.27 -0.23
C LEU A 56 -4.11 8.91 -0.13
N VAL A 57 -5.14 8.81 0.73
CA VAL A 57 -5.89 7.56 0.91
C VAL A 57 -6.58 7.15 -0.38
N ALA A 58 -7.26 8.08 -1.08
CA ALA A 58 -7.96 7.77 -2.31
C ALA A 58 -7.02 7.24 -3.40
N GLN A 59 -5.87 7.89 -3.60
CA GLN A 59 -4.90 7.45 -4.61
C GLN A 59 -4.24 6.11 -4.26
N LEU A 60 -3.82 5.93 -3.00
CA LEU A 60 -3.18 4.69 -2.56
C LEU A 60 -4.15 3.51 -2.51
N ALA A 61 -5.40 3.75 -2.08
CA ALA A 61 -6.44 2.74 -2.08
C ALA A 61 -6.78 2.31 -3.51
N GLY A 62 -6.90 3.25 -4.46
CA GLY A 62 -7.17 2.93 -5.87
C GLY A 62 -6.12 2.00 -6.48
N ASP A 63 -4.82 2.31 -6.32
CA ASP A 63 -3.74 1.42 -6.81
C ASP A 63 -3.82 0.02 -6.15
N PHE A 64 -4.16 -0.03 -4.87
CA PHE A 64 -4.31 -1.29 -4.16
C PHE A 64 -5.53 -2.10 -4.63
N GLU A 65 -6.65 -1.43 -4.92
CA GLU A 65 -7.86 -2.04 -5.47
C GLU A 65 -7.60 -2.64 -6.85
N ASP A 66 -6.90 -1.91 -7.74
CA ASP A 66 -6.52 -2.40 -9.07
C ASP A 66 -5.61 -3.64 -8.99
N ARG A 67 -4.67 -3.64 -8.04
CA ARG A 67 -3.79 -4.78 -7.79
C ARG A 67 -4.57 -5.99 -7.27
N ILE A 68 -5.55 -5.79 -6.39
CA ILE A 68 -6.44 -6.85 -5.92
C ILE A 68 -7.25 -7.42 -7.08
N ASP A 69 -7.86 -6.56 -7.90
CA ASP A 69 -8.66 -6.99 -9.04
C ASP A 69 -7.83 -7.85 -10.01
N THR A 70 -6.62 -7.39 -10.34
CA THR A 70 -5.69 -8.15 -11.18
C THR A 70 -5.33 -9.51 -10.57
N ALA A 71 -5.03 -9.55 -9.27
CA ALA A 71 -4.69 -10.79 -8.58
C ALA A 71 -5.88 -11.77 -8.53
N VAL A 72 -7.09 -11.26 -8.28
CA VAL A 72 -8.32 -12.04 -8.25
C VAL A 72 -8.62 -12.63 -9.63
N GLN A 73 -8.49 -11.83 -10.69
CA GLN A 73 -8.68 -12.30 -12.07
C GLN A 73 -7.68 -13.41 -12.40
N SER A 74 -6.38 -13.21 -12.12
CA SER A 74 -5.36 -14.23 -12.37
C SER A 74 -5.67 -15.54 -11.63
N LEU A 75 -6.02 -15.48 -10.35
CA LEU A 75 -6.35 -16.67 -9.57
C LEU A 75 -7.63 -17.36 -10.04
N ALA A 76 -8.60 -16.60 -10.55
CA ALA A 76 -9.84 -17.14 -11.11
C ALA A 76 -9.61 -17.81 -12.47
N ASP A 77 -8.81 -17.19 -13.34
CA ASP A 77 -8.40 -17.75 -14.64
C ASP A 77 -7.58 -19.03 -14.47
N ASP A 78 -6.70 -19.07 -13.46
CA ASP A 78 -5.94 -20.27 -13.09
C ASP A 78 -6.81 -21.36 -12.41
N GLY A 79 -8.09 -21.06 -12.15
CA GLY A 79 -9.03 -21.98 -11.51
C GLY A 79 -8.70 -22.26 -10.05
N VAL A 80 -7.94 -21.38 -9.38
CA VAL A 80 -7.58 -21.50 -7.96
C VAL A 80 -8.71 -21.01 -7.06
N ILE A 81 -9.43 -19.96 -7.48
CA ILE A 81 -10.57 -19.40 -6.76
C ILE A 81 -11.79 -19.25 -7.68
N ARG A 82 -12.98 -19.17 -7.08
CA ARG A 82 -14.23 -18.89 -7.79
C ARG A 82 -15.16 -18.02 -6.95
N PHE A 83 -15.93 -17.14 -7.59
CA PHE A 83 -16.99 -16.39 -6.90
C PHE A 83 -18.20 -17.27 -6.57
N ASP A 84 -18.56 -17.36 -5.30
CA ASP A 84 -19.79 -18.00 -4.80
C ASP A 84 -20.87 -16.93 -4.53
N PRO A 85 -21.92 -16.85 -5.37
CA PRO A 85 -22.97 -15.85 -5.22
C PRO A 85 -23.86 -16.06 -3.98
N ARG A 86 -23.92 -17.27 -3.42
CA ARG A 86 -24.69 -17.55 -2.20
C ARG A 86 -24.00 -17.01 -0.96
N ARG A 87 -22.67 -17.02 -0.99
CA ARG A 87 -21.82 -16.52 0.10
C ARG A 87 -21.36 -15.07 -0.11
N GLY A 88 -21.55 -14.54 -1.32
CA GLY A 88 -21.17 -13.18 -1.68
C GLY A 88 -19.65 -12.96 -1.66
N GLY A 89 -18.86 -13.97 -1.99
CA GLY A 89 -17.40 -13.90 -1.91
C GLY A 89 -16.69 -15.00 -2.69
N TYR A 90 -15.36 -14.96 -2.70
CA TYR A 90 -14.53 -15.95 -3.38
C TYR A 90 -14.27 -17.17 -2.48
N VAL A 91 -14.29 -18.36 -3.09
CA VAL A 91 -13.99 -19.65 -2.45
C VAL A 91 -12.81 -20.31 -3.16
N SER A 92 -12.01 -21.07 -2.41
CA SER A 92 -10.94 -21.93 -2.97
C SER A 92 -11.55 -23.04 -3.82
N GLN A 93 -10.90 -23.36 -4.93
CA GLN A 93 -11.22 -24.51 -5.79
C GLN A 93 -10.33 -25.73 -5.50
N ALA A 94 -9.35 -25.62 -4.60
CA ALA A 94 -8.45 -26.72 -4.24
C ALA A 94 -9.12 -27.84 -3.41
N ASP A 95 -10.38 -27.65 -2.98
CA ASP A 95 -11.14 -28.56 -2.13
C ASP A 95 -12.23 -29.37 -2.89
N GLU A 96 -12.25 -29.35 -4.23
CA GLU A 96 -13.20 -30.11 -5.08
C GLU A 96 -12.61 -31.39 -5.71
#